data_AF-A0A963W676-F1
#
_entry.id   AF-A0A963W676-F1
#
_cell.length_a   1.000
_cell.length_b   1.000
_cell.length_c   1.000
_cell.angle_alpha   90.00
_cell.angle_beta   90.00
_cell.angle_gamma   90.00
#
_symmetry.space_group_name_H-M   'P 1'
#
loop_
_entity.id
_entity.type
_entity.pdbx_description
1 polymer ?
#
loop_
_entity_poly.entity_id
_entity_poly.type
_entity_poly.pdbx_seq_one_letter_code
_entity_poly.pdbx_strand_id
1 'polypeptide(L)'
;MRGSWALGAADFSLGTILMVALIATLGALAIHWLRSGPRRSVEDMMRIDPHAAAPAAAADPSRPDWSQREPVSYEEAHLSAMMRDYAARAGIPERVLPKADLPDGADGNFVFRDKFGYVYATWEGGRQTQEYTSAVADQLLFAVFRDRAWMHAYTQSMGDGLAEPDRTRQVEAEQERLLSLIDPRWGAQLRAEREREA
;
A
#
# COMPACT_ATOMS: atom_id res chain seq x y z
N MET A 1 48.78 -20.65 -37.20
CA MET A 1 47.39 -20.16 -37.23
C MET A 1 47.20 -19.22 -36.04
N ARG A 2 47.08 -17.90 -36.28
CA ARG A 2 46.93 -16.88 -35.24
C ARG A 2 45.45 -16.52 -35.14
N GLY A 3 44.83 -16.83 -33.99
CA GLY A 3 43.44 -16.49 -33.70
C GLY A 3 43.32 -15.02 -33.29
N SER A 4 42.50 -14.28 -34.04
CA SER A 4 42.08 -12.92 -33.72
C SER A 4 40.95 -12.96 -32.70
N TRP A 5 41.13 -12.30 -31.56
CA TRP A 5 40.09 -12.09 -30.56
C TRP A 5 39.53 -10.68 -30.77
N ALA A 6 38.34 -10.59 -31.38
CA ALA A 6 37.59 -9.36 -31.46
C ALA A 6 36.80 -9.17 -30.16
N LEU A 7 37.23 -8.21 -29.33
CA LEU A 7 36.46 -7.71 -28.20
C LEU A 7 35.31 -6.85 -28.74
N GLY A 8 34.08 -7.34 -28.59
CA GLY A 8 32.87 -6.58 -28.88
C GLY A 8 32.72 -5.43 -27.89
N ALA A 9 32.74 -4.20 -28.39
CA ALA A 9 32.36 -3.02 -27.63
C ALA A 9 30.87 -3.11 -27.30
N ALA A 10 30.54 -3.07 -26.01
CA ALA A 10 29.16 -2.99 -25.55
C ALA A 10 28.64 -1.56 -25.82
N ASP A 11 27.67 -1.44 -26.72
CA ASP A 11 26.88 -0.23 -26.92
C ASP A 11 26.01 0.02 -25.69
N PHE A 12 26.55 0.77 -24.73
CA PHE A 12 25.75 1.32 -23.64
C PHE A 12 24.94 2.50 -24.18
N SER A 13 23.63 2.30 -24.34
CA SER A 13 22.73 3.36 -24.76
C SER A 13 22.79 4.53 -23.78
N LEU A 14 22.79 5.76 -24.30
CA LEU A 14 22.70 7.01 -23.52
C LEU A 14 21.54 7.00 -22.51
N GLY A 15 20.47 6.25 -22.79
CA GLY A 15 19.32 6.10 -21.89
C GLY A 15 19.66 5.41 -20.56
N THR A 16 20.58 4.44 -20.57
CA THR A 16 20.98 3.72 -19.35
C THR A 16 21.80 4.60 -18.42
N ILE A 17 22.67 5.46 -18.98
CA ILE A 17 23.49 6.40 -18.20
C ILE A 17 22.61 7.46 -17.53
N LEU A 18 21.60 7.96 -18.23
CA LEU A 18 20.65 8.95 -17.70
C LEU A 18 19.79 8.39 -16.55
N MET A 19 19.37 7.12 -16.64
CA MET A 19 18.57 6.50 -15.59
C MET A 19 19.35 6.29 -14.27
N VAL A 20 20.62 5.89 -14.37
CA VAL A 20 21.48 5.70 -13.19
C VAL A 20 21.79 7.03 -12.49
N ALA A 21 21.97 8.11 -13.26
CA ALA A 21 22.19 9.45 -12.70
C ALA A 21 20.97 9.97 -11.92
N LEU A 22 19.75 9.66 -12.36
CA LEU A 22 18.51 10.10 -11.71
C LEU A 22 18.28 9.40 -10.35
N ILE A 23 18.63 8.11 -10.25
CA ILE A 23 18.48 7.33 -9.01
C ILE A 23 19.46 7.85 -7.94
N ALA A 24 20.68 8.21 -8.33
CA ALA A 24 21.69 8.71 -7.39
C ALA A 24 21.31 10.08 -6.77
N THR A 25 20.69 10.98 -7.53
CA THR A 25 20.26 12.30 -7.03
C THR A 25 19.06 12.21 -6.09
N LEU A 26 18.09 11.34 -6.36
CA LEU A 26 16.95 11.12 -5.46
C LEU A 26 17.40 10.52 -4.12
N GLY A 27 18.35 9.57 -4.14
CA GLY A 27 18.91 8.99 -2.92
C GLY A 27 19.67 10.03 -2.05
N ALA A 28 20.45 10.91 -2.68
CA ALA A 28 21.20 11.95 -1.96
C ALA A 28 20.27 12.99 -1.30
N LEU A 29 19.15 13.32 -1.94
CA LEU A 29 18.18 14.29 -1.40
C LEU A 29 17.45 13.72 -0.17
N ALA A 30 17.06 12.45 -0.19
CA ALA A 30 16.43 11.78 0.96
C ALA A 30 17.38 11.69 2.16
N ILE A 31 18.65 11.34 1.93
CA ILE A 31 19.67 11.27 3.00
C ILE A 31 19.95 12.65 3.59
N HIS A 32 19.98 13.70 2.77
CA HIS A 32 20.17 15.07 3.26
C HIS A 32 18.99 15.51 4.16
N TRP A 33 17.75 15.25 3.74
CA TRP A 33 16.55 15.62 4.49
C TRP A 33 16.44 14.90 5.85
N LEU A 34 16.83 13.62 5.91
CA LEU A 34 16.95 12.88 7.18
C LEU A 34 18.01 13.45 8.14
N ARG A 35 19.02 14.15 7.61
CA ARG A 35 20.13 14.69 8.42
C ARG A 35 19.90 16.13 8.88
N SER A 36 19.12 16.91 8.16
CA SER A 36 18.86 18.33 8.43
C SER A 36 17.50 18.61 9.10
N GLY A 37 16.74 17.57 9.46
CA GLY A 37 15.53 17.72 10.27
C GLY A 37 15.80 18.43 11.60
N PRO A 38 14.89 19.31 12.06
CA PRO A 38 15.07 20.07 13.29
C PRO A 38 15.17 19.14 14.50
N ARG A 39 16.33 19.18 15.19
CA ARG A 39 16.51 18.52 16.48
C ARG A 39 15.66 19.26 17.52
N ARG A 40 14.44 18.77 17.79
CA ARG A 40 13.68 19.22 18.96
C ARG A 40 14.52 18.98 20.21
N SER A 41 14.67 19.99 21.05
CA SER A 41 15.35 19.85 22.34
C SER A 41 14.63 18.81 23.19
N VAL A 42 15.38 17.99 23.92
CA VAL A 42 14.82 17.01 24.87
C VAL A 42 13.98 17.71 25.95
N GLU A 43 14.26 18.99 26.25
CA GLU A 43 13.49 19.80 27.20
C GLU A 43 12.11 20.21 26.66
N ASP A 44 11.96 20.38 25.33
CA ASP A 44 10.65 20.59 24.69
C ASP A 44 9.80 19.32 24.70
N MET A 45 10.44 18.15 24.81
CA MET A 45 9.76 16.85 24.84
C MET A 45 9.19 16.48 26.22
N MET A 46 9.62 17.17 27.29
CA MET A 46 9.17 16.92 28.67
C MET A 46 8.13 17.91 29.19
N ARG A 47 7.76 18.94 28.41
CA ARG A 47 6.62 19.81 28.73
C ARG A 47 5.32 19.09 28.35
N ILE A 48 4.85 18.20 29.20
CA ILE A 48 3.49 17.67 29.14
C ILE A 48 2.59 18.82 29.59
N ASP A 49 2.17 19.67 28.66
CA ASP A 49 1.05 20.56 28.90
C ASP A 49 -0.17 19.68 29.21
N PRO A 50 -0.78 19.77 30.40
CA PRO A 50 -2.07 19.15 30.67
C PRO A 50 -3.15 19.97 29.97
N HIS A 51 -3.05 20.09 28.65
CA HIS A 51 -4.16 20.57 27.85
C HIS A 51 -5.25 19.52 27.97
N ALA A 52 -6.30 19.89 28.70
CA ALA A 52 -7.56 19.19 28.76
C ALA A 52 -7.85 18.60 27.38
N ALA A 53 -7.84 17.27 27.28
CA ALA A 53 -8.11 16.56 26.05
C ALA A 53 -9.41 17.15 25.49
N ALA A 54 -9.31 17.86 24.38
CA ALA A 54 -10.49 18.35 23.68
C ALA A 54 -11.40 17.13 23.50
N PRO A 55 -12.70 17.25 23.80
CA PRO A 55 -13.61 16.13 23.68
C PRO A 55 -13.43 15.54 22.28
N ALA A 56 -13.11 14.24 22.23
CA ALA A 56 -12.90 13.53 20.97
C ALA A 56 -14.08 13.87 20.07
N ALA A 57 -13.80 14.49 18.91
CA ALA A 57 -14.82 14.81 17.93
C ALA A 57 -15.66 13.53 17.70
N ALA A 58 -16.99 13.67 17.74
CA ALA A 58 -17.88 12.52 17.57
C ALA A 58 -17.46 11.74 16.32
N ALA A 59 -17.32 10.41 16.45
CA ALA A 59 -16.91 9.56 15.35
C ALA A 59 -17.89 9.74 14.18
N ASP A 60 -17.35 10.03 12.99
CA ASP A 60 -18.14 10.16 11.77
C ASP A 60 -18.75 8.78 11.43
N PRO A 61 -20.09 8.62 11.49
CA PRO A 61 -20.72 7.31 11.28
C PRO A 61 -20.60 6.80 9.84
N SER A 62 -20.18 7.67 8.90
CA SER A 62 -19.90 7.27 7.52
C SER A 62 -18.57 6.53 7.36
N ARG A 63 -17.74 6.46 8.41
CA ARG A 63 -16.41 5.82 8.37
C ARG A 63 -16.38 4.56 9.24
N PRO A 64 -15.46 3.62 8.95
CA PRO A 64 -15.24 2.48 9.82
C PRO A 64 -14.69 2.95 11.18
N ASP A 65 -15.24 2.41 12.27
CA ASP A 65 -14.67 2.59 13.60
C ASP A 65 -13.61 1.52 13.87
N TRP A 66 -12.36 1.81 13.48
CA TRP A 66 -11.21 0.94 13.75
C TRP A 66 -10.56 1.20 15.12
N SER A 67 -11.13 2.08 15.95
CA SER A 67 -10.62 2.32 17.31
C SER A 67 -10.93 1.16 18.25
N GLN A 68 -11.96 0.38 17.93
CA GLN A 68 -12.36 -0.79 18.70
C GLN A 68 -11.62 -2.03 18.22
N ARG A 69 -10.95 -2.71 19.15
CA ARG A 69 -10.38 -4.03 18.87
C ARG A 69 -11.51 -5.02 18.60
N GLU A 70 -11.28 -5.88 17.62
CA GLU A 70 -12.21 -6.98 17.36
C GLU A 70 -12.28 -7.92 18.57
N PRO A 71 -13.49 -8.28 19.03
CA PRO A 71 -13.66 -9.18 20.18
C PRO A 71 -13.29 -10.62 19.84
N VAL A 72 -13.36 -10.99 18.56
CA VAL A 72 -13.02 -12.32 18.05
C VAL A 72 -12.07 -12.14 16.88
N SER A 73 -10.92 -12.80 16.93
CA SER A 73 -9.97 -12.80 15.81
C SER A 73 -10.39 -13.83 14.76
N TYR A 74 -10.21 -13.47 13.50
CA TYR A 74 -10.47 -14.35 12.37
C TYR A 74 -9.23 -15.19 12.02
N GLU A 75 -9.44 -16.48 11.83
CA GLU A 75 -8.40 -17.39 11.30
C GLU A 75 -8.26 -17.20 9.77
N GLU A 76 -7.17 -17.68 9.19
CA GLU A 76 -6.79 -17.47 7.78
C GLU A 76 -7.88 -17.95 6.81
N ALA A 77 -8.51 -19.09 7.10
CA ALA A 77 -9.61 -19.62 6.29
C ALA A 77 -10.80 -18.66 6.23
N HIS A 78 -11.08 -17.95 7.33
CA HIS A 78 -12.15 -16.96 7.40
C HIS A 78 -11.77 -15.69 6.64
N LEU A 79 -10.54 -15.19 6.82
CA LEU A 79 -10.03 -14.05 6.05
C LEU A 79 -10.05 -14.35 4.54
N SER A 80 -9.65 -15.55 4.14
CA SER A 80 -9.72 -16.03 2.75
C SER A 80 -11.14 -16.00 2.20
N ALA A 81 -12.12 -16.44 2.98
CA ALA A 81 -13.53 -16.42 2.59
C ALA A 81 -14.07 -14.98 2.44
N MET A 82 -13.74 -14.10 3.39
CA MET A 82 -14.09 -12.67 3.31
C MET A 82 -13.48 -12.01 2.08
N MET A 83 -12.20 -12.25 1.79
CA MET A 83 -11.53 -11.70 0.60
C MET A 83 -12.22 -12.18 -0.68
N ARG A 84 -12.58 -13.47 -0.80
CA ARG A 84 -13.31 -13.97 -1.98
C ARG A 84 -14.66 -13.29 -2.15
N ASP A 85 -15.42 -13.15 -1.06
CA ASP A 85 -16.73 -12.48 -1.08
C ASP A 85 -16.60 -11.01 -1.52
N TYR A 86 -15.67 -10.27 -0.93
CA TYR A 86 -15.44 -8.86 -1.27
C TYR A 86 -14.95 -8.69 -2.71
N ALA A 87 -14.07 -9.57 -3.18
CA ALA A 87 -13.63 -9.56 -4.57
C ALA A 87 -14.80 -9.80 -5.53
N ALA A 88 -15.69 -10.75 -5.22
CA ALA A 88 -16.88 -11.02 -6.01
C ALA A 88 -17.82 -9.81 -6.08
N ARG A 89 -18.05 -9.10 -4.96
CA ARG A 89 -18.88 -7.88 -4.92
C ARG A 89 -18.30 -6.75 -5.78
N ALA A 90 -16.97 -6.58 -5.77
CA ALA A 90 -16.29 -5.55 -6.54
C ALA A 90 -16.01 -5.96 -7.99
N GLY A 91 -16.20 -7.22 -8.37
CA GLY A 91 -15.80 -7.73 -9.70
C GLY A 91 -14.29 -7.86 -9.87
N ILE A 92 -13.52 -7.94 -8.77
CA ILE A 92 -12.07 -8.13 -8.79
C ILE A 92 -11.77 -9.63 -8.96
N PRO A 93 -10.92 -10.03 -9.93
CA PRO A 93 -10.59 -11.44 -10.15
C PRO A 93 -9.91 -12.09 -8.94
N GLU A 94 -10.37 -13.26 -8.52
CA GLU A 94 -9.80 -13.98 -7.36
C GLU A 94 -8.29 -14.24 -7.49
N ARG A 95 -7.80 -14.49 -8.71
CA ARG A 95 -6.37 -14.74 -9.00
C ARG A 95 -5.43 -13.59 -8.61
N VAL A 96 -5.95 -12.38 -8.38
CA VAL A 96 -5.12 -11.23 -7.95
C VAL A 96 -5.16 -11.02 -6.43
N LEU A 97 -5.94 -11.81 -5.69
CA LEU A 97 -6.00 -11.70 -4.24
C LEU A 97 -4.72 -12.22 -3.58
N PRO A 98 -4.33 -11.64 -2.43
CA PRO A 98 -3.29 -12.22 -1.59
C PRO A 98 -3.64 -13.65 -1.16
N LYS A 99 -2.63 -14.48 -0.96
CA LYS A 99 -2.79 -15.80 -0.33
C LYS A 99 -3.01 -15.63 1.16
N ALA A 100 -4.02 -16.31 1.71
CA ALA A 100 -4.27 -16.32 3.15
C ALA A 100 -3.43 -17.42 3.81
N ASP A 101 -2.11 -17.24 3.87
CA ASP A 101 -1.15 -18.22 4.41
C ASP A 101 0.18 -17.53 4.74
N LEU A 102 1.08 -18.24 5.43
CA LEU A 102 2.44 -17.79 5.67
C LEU A 102 3.28 -17.80 4.38
N PRO A 103 4.22 -16.85 4.23
CA PRO A 103 5.16 -16.82 3.11
C PRO A 103 6.25 -17.89 3.31
N ASP A 104 6.00 -19.11 2.85
CA ASP A 104 6.97 -20.24 2.90
C ASP A 104 8.07 -20.10 1.82
N GLY A 105 8.78 -18.96 1.83
CA GLY A 105 9.81 -18.62 0.85
C GLY A 105 9.29 -18.28 -0.56
N ALA A 106 7.97 -18.21 -0.75
CA ALA A 106 7.35 -17.87 -2.02
C ALA A 106 7.19 -16.36 -2.21
N ASP A 107 7.36 -15.91 -3.45
CA ASP A 107 7.08 -14.53 -3.83
C ASP A 107 5.57 -14.28 -3.94
N GLY A 108 5.18 -13.03 -3.71
CA GLY A 108 3.82 -12.54 -3.89
C GLY A 108 3.28 -11.84 -2.65
N ASN A 109 1.96 -11.83 -2.54
CA ASN A 109 1.23 -11.10 -1.52
C ASN A 109 0.53 -12.07 -0.58
N PHE A 110 0.65 -11.82 0.72
CA PHE A 110 0.21 -12.73 1.76
C PHE A 110 -0.58 -11.98 2.81
N VAL A 111 -1.62 -12.62 3.32
CA VAL A 111 -2.39 -12.22 4.48
C VAL A 111 -2.31 -13.35 5.49
N PHE A 112 -1.85 -13.08 6.69
CA PHE A 112 -1.74 -14.08 7.75
C PHE A 112 -1.90 -13.42 9.11
N ARG A 113 -2.02 -14.23 10.16
CA ARG A 113 -2.07 -13.75 11.53
C ARG A 113 -0.77 -14.05 12.25
N ASP A 114 -0.30 -13.08 13.04
CA ASP A 114 0.81 -13.26 13.96
C ASP A 114 0.36 -13.03 15.42
N LYS A 115 1.32 -12.97 16.35
CA LYS A 115 1.03 -12.75 17.78
C LYS A 115 0.53 -11.34 18.11
N PHE A 116 0.64 -10.38 17.20
CA PHE A 116 0.27 -8.98 17.39
C PHE A 116 -1.00 -8.58 16.64
N GLY A 117 -1.36 -9.30 15.57
CA GLY A 117 -2.58 -9.07 14.84
C GLY A 117 -2.54 -9.69 13.45
N TYR A 118 -3.21 -9.02 12.52
CA TYR A 118 -3.24 -9.39 11.13
C TYR A 118 -2.13 -8.68 10.36
N VAL A 119 -1.53 -9.39 9.42
CA VAL A 119 -0.41 -8.91 8.61
C VAL A 119 -0.79 -9.05 7.14
N TYR A 120 -0.57 -7.98 6.38
CA TYR A 120 -0.60 -7.96 4.93
C TYR A 120 0.80 -7.61 4.44
N ALA A 121 1.47 -8.55 3.76
CA ALA A 121 2.86 -8.40 3.38
C ALA A 121 3.12 -8.80 1.93
N THR A 122 4.15 -8.17 1.35
CA THR A 122 4.68 -8.50 0.02
C THR A 122 6.07 -9.07 0.15
N TRP A 123 6.32 -10.17 -0.56
CA TRP A 123 7.58 -10.91 -0.60
C TRP A 123 8.13 -10.98 -2.02
N GLU A 124 9.41 -10.64 -2.17
CA GLU A 124 10.13 -10.66 -3.44
C GLU A 124 11.56 -11.19 -3.22
N GLY A 125 11.95 -12.23 -3.95
CA GLY A 125 13.25 -12.87 -3.80
C GLY A 125 13.51 -13.40 -2.39
N GLY A 126 12.46 -13.89 -1.72
CA GLY A 126 12.54 -14.38 -0.33
C GLY A 126 12.76 -13.28 0.71
N ARG A 127 12.55 -12.00 0.38
CA ARG A 127 12.64 -10.88 1.31
C ARG A 127 11.30 -10.15 1.36
N GLN A 128 10.88 -9.79 2.57
CA GLN A 128 9.73 -8.92 2.75
C GLN A 128 10.07 -7.49 2.28
N THR A 129 9.28 -6.96 1.36
CA THR A 129 9.47 -5.62 0.78
C THR A 129 8.47 -4.60 1.31
N GLN A 130 7.27 -5.06 1.69
CA GLN A 130 6.22 -4.22 2.25
C GLN A 130 5.47 -4.98 3.35
N GLU A 131 5.02 -4.25 4.36
CA GLU A 131 4.24 -4.79 5.47
C GLU A 131 3.20 -3.76 5.93
N TYR A 132 2.00 -4.24 6.16
CA TYR A 132 0.94 -3.53 6.86
C TYR A 132 0.38 -4.43 7.96
N THR A 133 0.35 -3.92 9.19
CA THR A 133 -0.17 -4.65 10.34
C THR A 133 -1.40 -3.95 10.92
N SER A 134 -2.41 -4.71 11.31
CA SER A 134 -3.57 -4.18 12.05
C SER A 134 -4.07 -5.17 13.09
N ALA A 135 -4.63 -4.66 14.19
CA ALA A 135 -5.37 -5.45 15.17
C ALA A 135 -6.85 -5.67 14.79
N VAL A 136 -7.31 -5.09 13.68
CA VAL A 136 -8.71 -5.11 13.23
C VAL A 136 -8.75 -5.65 11.80
N ALA A 137 -9.49 -6.75 11.56
CA ALA A 137 -9.53 -7.38 10.24
C ALA A 137 -10.15 -6.47 9.19
N ASP A 138 -11.20 -5.71 9.54
CA ASP A 138 -11.80 -4.75 8.60
C ASP A 138 -10.78 -3.73 8.06
N GLN A 139 -9.89 -3.24 8.93
CA GLN A 139 -8.84 -2.31 8.54
C GLN A 139 -7.77 -2.98 7.66
N LEU A 140 -7.37 -4.21 7.99
CA LEU A 140 -6.48 -5.01 7.15
C LEU A 140 -7.08 -5.23 5.76
N LEU A 141 -8.34 -5.66 5.71
CA LEU A 141 -9.04 -5.96 4.47
C LEU A 141 -9.24 -4.69 3.63
N PHE A 142 -9.51 -3.54 4.26
CA PHE A 142 -9.49 -2.25 3.58
C PHE A 142 -8.12 -1.99 2.92
N ALA A 143 -7.01 -2.19 3.63
CA ALA A 143 -5.67 -1.99 3.06
C ALA A 143 -5.39 -2.92 1.87
N VAL A 144 -5.78 -4.20 1.98
CA VAL A 144 -5.70 -5.19 0.89
C VAL A 144 -6.50 -4.71 -0.31
N PHE A 145 -7.78 -4.39 -0.13
CA PHE A 145 -8.65 -4.04 -1.24
C PHE A 145 -8.36 -2.67 -1.82
N ARG A 146 -7.81 -1.73 -1.05
CA ARG A 146 -7.30 -0.46 -1.56
C ARG A 146 -6.24 -0.71 -2.63
N ASP A 147 -5.26 -1.56 -2.33
CA ASP A 147 -4.22 -1.95 -3.30
C ASP A 147 -4.80 -2.70 -4.50
N ARG A 148 -5.64 -3.72 -4.27
CA ARG A 148 -6.21 -4.54 -5.36
C ARG A 148 -7.16 -3.76 -6.27
N ALA A 149 -7.96 -2.87 -5.72
CA ALA A 149 -8.83 -2.00 -6.50
C ALA A 149 -8.01 -1.04 -7.37
N TRP A 150 -6.91 -0.48 -6.86
CA TRP A 150 -6.01 0.36 -7.64
C TRP A 150 -5.38 -0.41 -8.80
N MET A 151 -4.75 -1.55 -8.53
CA MET A 151 -4.13 -2.37 -9.58
C MET A 151 -5.15 -2.81 -10.64
N HIS A 152 -6.36 -3.18 -10.21
CA HIS A 152 -7.43 -3.58 -11.11
C HIS A 152 -7.88 -2.42 -12.01
N ALA A 153 -8.19 -1.26 -11.42
CA ALA A 153 -8.58 -0.06 -12.14
C ALA A 153 -7.48 0.42 -13.10
N TYR A 154 -6.21 0.40 -12.65
CA TYR A 154 -5.08 0.75 -13.49
C TYR A 154 -4.97 -0.19 -14.70
N THR A 155 -5.05 -1.50 -14.49
CA THR A 155 -5.02 -2.49 -15.58
C THR A 155 -6.17 -2.30 -16.57
N GLN A 156 -7.37 -1.94 -16.12
CA GLN A 156 -8.50 -1.66 -17.01
C GLN A 156 -8.29 -0.40 -17.86
N SER A 157 -7.61 0.61 -17.31
CA SER A 157 -7.29 1.85 -18.06
C SER A 157 -6.14 1.70 -19.06
N MET A 158 -5.40 0.58 -19.01
CA MET A 158 -4.31 0.27 -19.95
C MET A 158 -4.89 -0.04 -21.34
N GLY A 159 -4.96 0.98 -22.18
CA GLY A 159 -5.51 0.86 -23.54
C GLY A 159 -6.32 2.07 -23.98
N ASP A 160 -6.73 2.92 -23.03
CA ASP A 160 -7.62 4.06 -23.28
C ASP A 160 -6.92 5.27 -23.94
N GLY A 161 -5.58 5.21 -24.11
CA GLY A 161 -4.80 6.27 -24.76
C GLY A 161 -4.76 7.60 -23.99
N LEU A 162 -5.22 7.61 -22.74
CA LEU A 162 -5.25 8.80 -21.89
C LEU A 162 -3.85 9.23 -21.45
N ALA A 163 -3.66 10.54 -21.29
CA ALA A 163 -2.49 11.09 -20.63
C ALA A 163 -2.44 10.64 -19.16
N GLU A 164 -1.23 10.52 -18.58
CA GLU A 164 -1.07 10.01 -17.21
C GLU A 164 -1.92 10.75 -16.16
N PRO A 165 -2.03 12.09 -16.15
CA PRO A 165 -2.88 12.77 -15.16
C PRO A 165 -4.37 12.42 -15.28
N ASP A 166 -4.86 12.21 -16.49
CA ASP A 166 -6.25 11.85 -16.74
C ASP A 166 -6.50 10.39 -16.36
N ARG A 167 -5.55 9.50 -16.67
CA ARG A 167 -5.58 8.09 -16.27
C ARG A 167 -5.58 7.97 -14.75
N THR A 168 -4.69 8.67 -14.05
CA THR A 168 -4.64 8.65 -12.58
C THR A 168 -5.97 9.03 -11.97
N ARG A 169 -6.62 10.11 -12.46
CA ARG A 169 -7.95 10.53 -11.97
C ARG A 169 -9.03 9.47 -12.24
N GLN A 170 -9.01 8.83 -13.41
CA GLN A 170 -9.93 7.73 -13.73
C GLN A 170 -9.71 6.53 -12.79
N VAL A 171 -8.46 6.14 -12.57
CA VAL A 171 -8.08 5.03 -11.68
C VAL A 171 -8.47 5.35 -10.24
N GLU A 172 -8.28 6.59 -9.78
CA GLU A 172 -8.67 7.04 -8.45
C GLU A 172 -10.18 6.97 -8.21
N ALA A 173 -10.97 7.41 -9.20
CA ALA A 173 -12.42 7.36 -9.15
C ALA A 173 -12.93 5.91 -9.18
N GLU A 174 -12.33 5.06 -10.01
CA GLU A 174 -12.71 3.65 -10.08
C GLU A 174 -12.32 2.87 -8.83
N GLN A 175 -11.14 3.15 -8.25
CA GLN A 175 -10.73 2.58 -6.96
C GLN A 175 -11.76 2.90 -5.86
N GLU A 176 -12.19 4.16 -5.76
CA GLU A 176 -13.21 4.58 -4.78
C GLU A 176 -14.56 3.89 -5.02
N ARG A 177 -14.97 3.77 -6.29
CA ARG A 177 -16.20 3.06 -6.67
C ARG A 177 -16.15 1.59 -6.25
N LEU A 178 -15.05 0.90 -6.54
CA LEU A 178 -14.85 -0.51 -6.20
C LEU A 178 -14.87 -0.75 -4.69
N LEU A 179 -14.20 0.11 -3.91
CA LEU A 179 -14.27 0.02 -2.44
C LEU A 179 -15.68 0.28 -1.92
N SER A 180 -16.41 1.24 -2.49
CA SER A 180 -17.79 1.55 -2.10
C SER A 180 -18.77 0.40 -2.39
N LEU A 181 -18.48 -0.43 -3.40
CA LEU A 181 -19.26 -1.65 -3.69
C LEU A 181 -19.05 -2.74 -2.63
N ILE A 182 -17.86 -2.80 -2.01
CA ILE A 182 -17.56 -3.75 -0.93
C ILE A 182 -18.23 -3.27 0.35
N ASP A 183 -17.92 -2.03 0.75
CA ASP A 183 -18.47 -1.33 1.91
C ASP A 183 -18.47 0.19 1.64
N PRO A 184 -19.64 0.87 1.67
CA PRO A 184 -19.71 2.32 1.46
C PRO A 184 -18.80 3.14 2.38
N ARG A 185 -18.53 2.64 3.60
CA ARG A 185 -17.64 3.29 4.57
C ARG A 185 -16.19 3.30 4.11
N TRP A 186 -15.77 2.30 3.32
CA TRP A 186 -14.42 2.24 2.76
C TRP A 186 -14.22 3.29 1.67
N GLY A 187 -15.24 3.54 0.84
CA GLY A 187 -15.20 4.66 -0.13
C GLY A 187 -15.06 6.02 0.56
N ALA A 188 -15.85 6.25 1.61
CA ALA A 188 -15.76 7.48 2.42
C ALA A 188 -14.39 7.63 3.10
N GLN A 189 -13.84 6.52 3.63
CA GLN A 189 -12.51 6.50 4.23
C GLN A 189 -11.40 6.85 3.23
N LEU A 190 -11.42 6.27 2.02
CA LEU A 190 -10.43 6.56 0.98
C LEU A 190 -10.46 8.03 0.57
N ARG A 191 -11.66 8.59 0.37
CA ARG A 191 -11.83 10.01 0.04
C ARG A 191 -11.21 10.90 1.13
N ALA A 192 -11.49 10.57 2.39
CA ALA A 192 -10.94 11.30 3.52
C ALA A 192 -9.41 11.16 3.66
N GLU A 193 -8.82 10.02 3.28
CA GLU A 193 -7.36 9.83 3.22
C GLU A 193 -6.74 10.80 2.21
N ARG A 194 -7.28 10.85 0.99
CA ARG A 194 -6.79 11.74 -0.07
C ARG A 194 -6.93 13.22 0.28
N GLU A 195 -8.05 13.62 0.88
CA GLU A 195 -8.26 15.00 1.37
C GLU A 195 -7.21 15.44 2.40
N ARG A 196 -6.58 14.52 3.12
CA ARG A 196 -5.48 14.82 4.06
C ARG A 196 -4.11 14.92 3.40
N GLU A 197 -3.96 14.36 2.21
CA GLU A 197 -2.70 14.30 1.46
C GLU A 197 -2.56 15.44 0.44
N ALA A 198 -3.68 16.08 0.06
CA ALA A 198 -3.76 17.24 -0.83
C ALA A 198 -3.42 18.57 -0.13
#